data_AF-A0A813Y5S3-F1
#
_entry.id   AF-A0A813Y5S3-F1
#
_cell.length_a   1.000
_cell.length_b   1.000
_cell.length_c   1.000
_cell.angle_alpha   90.00
_cell.angle_beta   90.00
_cell.angle_gamma   90.00
#
_symmetry.space_group_name_H-M   'P 1'
#
loop_
_entity.id
_entity.type
_entity.pdbx_description
1 polymer ?
#
loop_
_entity_poly.entity_id
_entity_poly.type
_entity_poly.pdbx_seq_one_letter_code
_entity_poly.pdbx_strand_id
1 'polypeptide(L)'
;MDSCHDDIYIERLKSEAFMISDLFRIVININQMKIKLITKISAVCGIGKQMFQEFDKLIRLYLTIPITTATSERAFSALNRVKNTLRSSMTQSCLNHCLLVHIYKEKLDKIDPNQIMSTFVSSNEQRQALLGLMF
;
A
#
# COMPACT_ATOMS: atom_id res chain seq x y z
N MET A 1 -13.33 -19.66 11.26
CA MET A 1 -14.02 -19.13 10.07
C MET A 1 -15.07 -18.20 10.59
N ASP A 2 -14.74 -16.92 10.78
CA ASP A 2 -15.64 -15.82 11.22
C ASP A 2 -14.70 -14.62 11.34
N SER A 3 -14.61 -13.69 10.39
CA SER A 3 -15.54 -12.57 10.28
C SER A 3 -15.16 -11.76 9.03
N CYS A 4 -15.74 -12.09 7.88
CA CYS A 4 -15.79 -11.17 6.75
C CYS A 4 -16.97 -10.23 7.02
N HIS A 5 -16.81 -9.34 8.00
CA HIS A 5 -17.79 -8.28 8.20
C HIS A 5 -17.47 -7.19 7.19
N ASP A 6 -18.35 -7.05 6.21
CA ASP A 6 -18.47 -5.97 5.23
C ASP A 6 -17.62 -4.72 5.57
N ASP A 7 -16.46 -4.58 4.92
CA ASP A 7 -15.59 -3.40 5.09
C ASP A 7 -16.31 -2.09 4.72
N ILE A 8 -17.36 -2.20 3.90
CA ILE A 8 -18.23 -1.11 3.45
C ILE A 8 -19.70 -1.54 3.61
N TYR A 9 -20.44 -0.85 4.47
CA TYR A 9 -21.87 -1.13 4.69
C TYR A 9 -22.71 -0.43 3.61
N ILE A 10 -23.07 -1.17 2.56
CA ILE A 10 -23.76 -0.63 1.36
C ILE A 10 -25.11 0.04 1.71
N GLU A 11 -25.89 -0.54 2.62
CA GLU A 11 -27.18 0.04 3.01
C GLU A 11 -27.01 1.36 3.76
N ARG A 12 -25.98 1.46 4.62
CA ARG A 12 -25.63 2.70 5.31
C ARG A 12 -25.11 3.75 4.32
N LEU A 13 -24.29 3.35 3.34
CA LEU A 13 -23.81 4.22 2.26
C LEU A 13 -24.96 4.78 1.42
N LYS A 14 -25.99 3.98 1.11
CA LYS A 14 -27.19 4.45 0.38
C LYS A 14 -27.95 5.50 1.18
N SER A 15 -28.16 5.27 2.48
CA SER A 15 -28.80 6.26 3.36
C SER A 15 -27.97 7.54 3.48
N GLU A 16 -26.66 7.42 3.62
CA GLU A 16 -25.73 8.56 3.64
C GLU A 16 -25.76 9.35 2.32
N ALA A 17 -25.73 8.67 1.17
CA ALA A 17 -25.79 9.30 -0.15
C ALA A 17 -27.14 10.00 -0.41
N PHE A 18 -28.25 9.40 0.04
CA PHE A 18 -29.57 10.02 -0.02
C PHE A 18 -29.62 11.30 0.84
N MET A 19 -29.10 11.24 2.07
CA MET A 19 -28.99 12.42 2.94
C MET A 19 -28.10 13.53 2.35
N ILE A 20 -26.98 13.19 1.69
CA ILE A 20 -26.14 14.18 0.99
C ILE A 20 -26.90 14.82 -0.17
N SER A 21 -27.63 14.04 -0.97
CA SER A 21 -28.42 14.52 -2.10
C SER A 21 -29.51 15.48 -1.65
N ASP A 22 -30.22 15.15 -0.57
CA ASP A 22 -31.25 15.99 0.02
C ASP A 22 -30.66 17.27 0.62
N LEU A 23 -29.52 17.16 1.31
CA LEU A 23 -28.80 18.33 1.84
C LEU A 23 -28.36 19.26 0.70
N PHE A 24 -27.86 18.72 -0.41
CA PHE A 24 -27.48 19.50 -1.60
C PHE A 24 -28.70 20.16 -2.26
N ARG A 25 -29.83 19.44 -2.37
CA ARG A 25 -31.09 20.00 -2.90
C ARG A 25 -31.62 21.13 -2.03
N ILE A 26 -31.59 20.96 -0.71
CA ILE A 26 -32.03 21.98 0.25
C ILE A 26 -31.10 23.21 0.20
N VAL A 27 -29.78 22.99 0.15
CA VAL A 27 -28.79 24.09 0.08
C VAL A 27 -28.85 24.85 -1.25
N ILE A 28 -29.13 24.17 -2.37
CA ILE A 28 -29.27 24.82 -3.69
C ILE A 28 -30.62 25.56 -3.83
N ASN A 29 -31.69 25.04 -3.23
CA ASN A 29 -33.04 25.61 -3.33
C ASN A 29 -33.27 26.87 -2.46
N ILE A 30 -32.50 27.07 -1.38
CA ILE A 30 -32.71 28.17 -0.42
C ILE A 30 -31.97 29.49 -0.79
N ASN A 31 -31.44 29.61 -2.01
CA ASN A 31 -30.68 30.75 -2.58
C ASN A 31 -29.17 30.72 -2.30
N GLN A 32 -28.38 30.92 -3.38
CA GLN A 32 -27.26 31.87 -3.57
C GLN A 32 -26.59 32.56 -2.34
N MET A 33 -26.44 31.93 -1.17
CA MET A 33 -25.63 32.48 -0.08
C MET A 33 -24.18 32.04 -0.24
N LYS A 34 -23.55 32.70 -1.22
CA LYS A 34 -22.13 32.79 -1.52
C LYS A 34 -21.25 32.57 -0.28
N ILE A 35 -20.51 31.46 -0.26
CA ILE A 35 -19.12 31.37 0.24
C ILE A 35 -18.92 31.48 1.78
N LYS A 36 -19.85 32.06 2.56
CA LYS A 36 -19.74 32.21 4.03
C LYS A 36 -20.12 30.97 4.85
N LEU A 37 -20.60 29.91 4.21
CA LEU A 37 -20.95 28.64 4.86
C LEU A 37 -19.71 27.73 5.08
N ILE A 38 -18.72 27.85 4.19
CA ILE A 38 -17.49 27.05 4.21
C ILE A 38 -16.73 27.24 5.54
N THR A 39 -16.83 28.43 6.13
CA THR A 39 -16.23 28.77 7.43
C THR A 39 -17.04 28.33 8.65
N LYS A 40 -18.32 27.95 8.51
CA LYS A 40 -19.12 27.36 9.60
C LYS A 40 -19.11 25.82 9.59
N ILE A 41 -18.94 25.20 8.43
CA ILE A 41 -18.83 23.73 8.29
C ILE A 41 -17.57 23.19 8.99
N SER A 42 -16.48 23.98 9.07
CA SER A 42 -15.29 23.59 9.84
C SER A 42 -15.54 23.47 11.34
N ALA A 43 -16.52 24.21 11.91
CA ALA A 43 -16.92 24.08 13.31
C ALA A 43 -17.79 22.82 13.56
N VAL A 44 -18.43 22.28 12.52
CA VAL A 44 -19.19 21.02 12.54
C VAL A 44 -18.32 19.83 12.11
N CYS A 45 -17.02 20.05 11.87
CA CYS A 45 -16.08 19.02 11.41
C CYS A 45 -15.90 17.86 12.42
N GLY A 46 -16.24 18.05 13.69
CA GLY A 46 -16.31 16.97 14.68
C GLY A 46 -17.48 16.01 14.45
N ILE A 47 -18.60 16.48 13.91
CA ILE A 47 -19.85 15.72 13.75
C ILE A 47 -19.96 15.13 12.34
N GLY A 48 -19.46 15.84 11.32
CA GLY A 48 -19.49 15.37 9.92
C GLY A 48 -18.70 14.08 9.68
N LYS A 49 -17.63 13.83 10.45
CA LYS A 49 -16.87 12.57 10.39
C LYS A 49 -17.66 11.36 10.92
N GLN A 50 -18.64 11.55 11.80
CA GLN A 50 -19.50 10.46 12.27
C GLN A 50 -20.67 10.18 11.33
N MET A 51 -21.15 11.20 10.60
CA MET A 51 -22.27 11.04 9.67
C MET A 51 -21.90 10.43 8.31
N PHE A 52 -20.64 10.54 7.87
CA PHE A 52 -20.22 10.07 6.53
C PHE A 52 -19.01 9.13 6.58
N GLN A 53 -19.02 8.17 7.51
CA GLN A 53 -17.90 7.25 7.72
C GLN A 53 -17.68 6.33 6.52
N GLU A 54 -18.76 5.86 5.89
CA GLU A 54 -18.67 4.93 4.77
C GLU A 54 -18.21 5.63 3.49
N PHE A 55 -18.67 6.86 3.27
CA PHE A 55 -18.22 7.69 2.15
C PHE A 55 -16.73 8.06 2.25
N ASP A 56 -16.26 8.37 3.46
CA ASP A 56 -14.86 8.69 3.75
C ASP A 56 -13.93 7.47 3.53
N LYS A 57 -14.39 6.26 3.90
CA LYS A 57 -13.70 5.00 3.55
C LYS A 57 -13.64 4.79 2.03
N LEU A 58 -14.75 5.02 1.32
CA LEU A 58 -14.81 4.84 -0.13
C LEU A 58 -13.87 5.79 -0.88
N ILE A 59 -13.82 7.06 -0.49
CA ILE A 59 -12.89 8.04 -1.07
C ILE A 59 -11.44 7.60 -0.82
N ARG A 60 -11.11 7.18 0.41
CA ARG A 60 -9.76 6.68 0.71
C ARG A 60 -9.40 5.47 -0.14
N LEU A 61 -10.31 4.51 -0.29
CA LEU A 61 -10.08 3.34 -1.13
C LEU A 61 -9.88 3.75 -2.60
N TYR A 62 -10.75 4.61 -3.13
CA TYR A 62 -10.66 5.12 -4.49
C TYR A 62 -9.34 5.85 -4.77
N LEU A 63 -8.81 6.60 -3.79
CA LEU A 63 -7.51 7.27 -3.90
C LEU A 63 -6.33 6.30 -3.72
N THR A 64 -6.52 5.24 -2.94
CA THR A 64 -5.49 4.23 -2.68
C THR A 64 -5.32 3.28 -3.85
N ILE A 65 -6.40 2.88 -4.53
CA ILE A 65 -6.38 1.99 -5.70
C ILE A 65 -5.38 2.45 -6.77
N PRO A 66 -5.42 3.69 -7.32
CA PRO A 66 -4.48 4.10 -8.35
C PRO A 66 -3.04 4.15 -7.86
N ILE A 67 -2.83 4.44 -6.56
CA ILE A 67 -1.50 4.45 -5.94
C ILE A 67 -0.95 3.02 -5.82
N THR A 68 -1.76 2.07 -5.35
CA THR A 68 -1.34 0.68 -5.19
C THR A 68 -1.20 -0.03 -6.52
N THR A 69 -2.06 0.26 -7.51
CA THR A 69 -1.93 -0.27 -8.87
C THR A 69 -0.68 0.27 -9.53
N ALA A 70 -0.41 1.58 -9.51
CA ALA A 70 0.80 2.15 -10.08
C ALA A 70 2.08 1.62 -9.41
N THR A 71 2.05 1.41 -8.09
CA THR A 71 3.16 0.81 -7.35
C THR A 71 3.38 -0.64 -7.76
N SER A 72 2.31 -1.43 -7.88
CA SER A 72 2.37 -2.83 -8.30
C SER A 72 2.85 -2.96 -9.74
N GLU A 73 2.33 -2.15 -10.67
CA GLU A 73 2.78 -2.10 -12.07
C GLU A 73 4.26 -1.75 -12.17
N ARG A 74 4.73 -0.76 -11.39
CA ARG A 74 6.16 -0.41 -11.31
C ARG A 74 6.99 -1.60 -10.82
N ALA A 75 6.54 -2.31 -9.78
CA ALA A 75 7.22 -3.49 -9.25
C ALA A 75 7.25 -4.64 -10.28
N PHE A 76 6.14 -4.94 -10.96
CA PHE A 76 6.07 -5.95 -12.01
C PHE A 76 6.92 -5.59 -13.23
N SER A 77 7.00 -4.31 -13.59
CA SER A 77 7.86 -3.83 -14.67
C SER A 77 9.35 -4.03 -14.33
N ALA A 78 9.77 -3.67 -13.11
CA ALA A 78 11.11 -3.95 -12.63
C ALA A 78 11.42 -5.46 -12.62
N LEU A 79 10.47 -6.27 -12.16
CA LEU A 79 10.59 -7.73 -12.15
C LEU A 79 10.74 -8.30 -13.57
N ASN A 80 9.95 -7.82 -14.52
CA ASN A 80 10.05 -8.25 -15.91
C ASN A 80 11.40 -7.88 -16.54
N ARG A 81 12.00 -6.74 -16.17
CA ARG A 81 13.36 -6.39 -16.61
C ARG A 81 14.38 -7.39 -16.09
N VAL A 82 14.36 -7.68 -14.78
CA VAL A 82 15.26 -8.68 -14.17
C VAL A 82 15.07 -10.06 -14.81
N LYS A 83 13.81 -10.50 -14.98
CA LYS A 83 13.46 -11.78 -15.58
C LYS A 83 13.91 -11.88 -17.05
N ASN A 84 13.77 -10.82 -17.83
CA ASN A 84 14.19 -10.80 -19.23
C ASN A 84 15.71 -10.84 -19.36
N THR A 85 16.45 -10.11 -18.53
CA THR A 85 17.91 -10.10 -18.54
C THR A 85 18.50 -11.46 -18.15
N LEU A 86 17.84 -12.20 -17.25
CA LEU A 86 18.38 -13.45 -16.66
C LEU A 86 17.67 -14.73 -17.14
N ARG A 87 16.85 -14.64 -18.21
CA ARG A 87 15.88 -15.68 -18.63
C ARG A 87 16.48 -17.06 -18.93
N SER A 88 17.77 -17.14 -19.25
CA SER A 88 18.45 -18.40 -19.55
C SER A 88 19.03 -19.13 -18.32
N SER A 89 19.09 -18.50 -17.13
CA SER A 89 19.72 -19.11 -15.95
C SER A 89 18.89 -19.10 -14.66
N MET A 90 17.77 -18.35 -14.63
CA MET A 90 17.10 -18.03 -13.37
C MET A 90 15.81 -18.85 -13.15
N THR A 91 15.79 -19.62 -12.07
CA THR A 91 14.61 -20.38 -11.63
C THR A 91 13.63 -19.50 -10.83
N GLN A 92 12.38 -19.95 -10.69
CA GLN A 92 11.36 -19.23 -9.91
C GLN A 92 11.78 -19.02 -8.44
N SER A 93 12.51 -19.96 -7.84
CA SER A 93 12.98 -19.80 -6.45
C SER A 93 14.02 -18.67 -6.35
N CYS A 94 14.95 -18.58 -7.31
CA CYS A 94 15.93 -17.49 -7.37
C CYS A 94 15.23 -16.12 -7.48
N LEU A 95 14.17 -16.03 -8.29
CA LEU A 95 13.35 -14.82 -8.42
C LEU A 95 12.69 -14.40 -7.11
N ASN A 96 12.12 -15.35 -6.38
CA ASN A 96 11.51 -15.07 -5.09
C ASN A 96 12.57 -14.58 -4.07
N HIS A 97 13.75 -15.18 -4.04
CA HIS A 97 14.84 -14.71 -3.16
C HIS A 97 15.32 -13.29 -3.53
N CYS A 98 15.47 -12.97 -4.82
CA CYS A 98 15.82 -11.61 -5.26
C CYS A 98 14.75 -10.58 -4.87
N LEU A 99 13.47 -10.93 -4.99
CA LEU A 99 12.36 -10.08 -4.56
C LEU A 99 12.39 -9.84 -3.04
N LEU A 100 12.65 -10.88 -2.25
CA LEU A 100 12.79 -10.76 -0.79
C LEU A 100 13.92 -9.80 -0.42
N VAL A 101 15.08 -9.93 -1.05
CA VAL A 101 16.21 -9.00 -0.87
C VAL A 101 15.82 -7.57 -1.23
N HIS A 102 15.06 -7.37 -2.31
CA HIS A 102 14.61 -6.05 -2.73
C HIS A 102 13.61 -5.42 -1.72
N ILE A 103 12.64 -6.19 -1.23
CA ILE A 103 11.64 -5.73 -0.26
C ILE A 103 12.30 -5.40 1.10
N TYR A 104 13.24 -6.24 1.53
CA TYR A 104 13.94 -6.06 2.81
C TYR A 104 15.25 -5.28 2.69
N LYS A 105 15.45 -4.54 1.59
CA LYS A 105 16.70 -3.81 1.33
C LYS A 105 17.08 -2.89 2.50
N GLU A 106 16.14 -2.13 3.04
CA GLU A 106 16.41 -1.22 4.17
C GLU A 106 16.87 -1.94 5.45
N LYS A 107 16.45 -3.20 5.63
CA LYS A 107 16.93 -4.03 6.74
C LYS A 107 18.30 -4.61 6.41
N LEU A 108 18.51 -5.04 5.16
CA LEU A 108 19.77 -5.59 4.69
C LEU A 108 20.90 -4.56 4.71
N ASP A 109 20.60 -3.29 4.39
CA ASP A 109 21.56 -2.18 4.45
C ASP A 109 22.08 -1.91 5.89
N LYS A 110 21.38 -2.42 6.92
CA LYS A 110 21.79 -2.33 8.33
C LYS A 110 22.59 -3.54 8.81
N ILE A 111 22.65 -4.61 8.02
CA ILE A 111 23.39 -5.82 8.37
C ILE A 111 24.83 -5.65 7.89
N ASP A 112 25.79 -6.02 8.74
CA ASP A 112 27.21 -5.99 8.38
C ASP A 112 27.49 -7.04 7.28
N PRO A 113 27.96 -6.63 6.09
CA PRO A 113 28.29 -7.57 5.01
C PRO A 113 29.35 -8.60 5.43
N ASN A 114 30.24 -8.27 6.37
CA ASN A 114 31.27 -9.20 6.85
C ASN A 114 30.65 -10.38 7.60
N GLN A 115 29.57 -10.15 8.34
CA GLN A 115 28.84 -11.20 9.05
C GLN A 115 28.11 -12.13 8.07
N ILE A 116 27.54 -11.58 6.99
CA ILE A 116 26.91 -12.39 5.94
C ILE A 116 27.96 -13.27 5.26
N MET A 117 29.14 -12.69 4.95
CA MET A 117 30.23 -13.40 4.32
C MET A 117 30.75 -14.54 5.22
N SER A 118 31.00 -14.28 6.51
CA SER A 118 31.48 -15.30 7.43
C SER A 118 30.50 -16.48 7.55
N THR A 119 29.20 -16.18 7.62
CA THR A 119 28.13 -17.20 7.65
C THR A 119 28.08 -18.00 6.35
N PHE A 120 28.26 -17.35 5.19
CA PHE A 120 28.27 -17.99 3.88
C PHE A 120 29.48 -18.92 3.68
N VAL A 121 30.65 -18.50 4.18
CA VAL A 121 31.90 -19.26 4.14
C VAL A 121 31.82 -20.46 5.09
N SER A 122 31.33 -20.28 6.31
CA SER A 122 31.18 -21.36 7.30
C SER A 122 30.11 -22.38 6.93
N SER A 123 29.18 -22.04 6.03
CA SER A 123 28.11 -22.94 5.59
C SER A 123 28.59 -24.08 4.67
N ASN A 124 29.84 -24.04 4.19
CA ASN A 124 30.39 -25.08 3.33
C ASN A 124 31.90 -25.24 3.57
N GLU A 125 32.32 -26.45 3.93
CA GLU A 125 33.73 -26.77 4.23
C GLU A 125 34.70 -26.44 3.10
N GLN A 126 34.28 -26.62 1.83
CA GLN A 126 35.11 -26.27 0.67
C GLN A 126 35.29 -24.75 0.54
N ARG A 127 34.24 -23.97 0.86
CA ARG A 127 34.33 -22.50 0.88
C ARG A 127 35.19 -22.02 2.03
N GLN A 128 35.10 -22.66 3.19
CA GLN A 128 35.93 -22.35 4.34
C GLN A 128 37.42 -22.62 4.06
N ALA A 129 37.75 -23.74 3.43
CA ALA A 129 39.13 -24.04 3.04
C ALA A 129 39.70 -23.05 2.02
N LEU A 130 38.87 -22.54 1.10
CA LEU A 130 39.30 -21.62 0.03
C LEU A 130 39.31 -20.15 0.46
N LEU A 131 38.28 -19.71 1.18
CA LEU A 131 38.00 -18.30 1.48
C LEU A 131 38.21 -17.94 2.95
N GLY A 132 38.38 -18.92 3.84
CA GLY A 132 38.50 -18.70 5.29
C GLY A 132 39.80 -18.01 5.73
N LEU A 133 40.78 -17.85 4.82
CA LEU A 133 42.00 -17.08 5.05
C LEU A 133 41.93 -15.63 4.52
N MET A 134 40.85 -15.28 3.82
CA MET A 134 40.70 -13.99 3.13
C MET A 134 39.88 -12.97 3.94
N PHE A 135 39.28 -13.39 5.05
CA PHE A 135 38.43 -12.58 5.94
C PHE A 135 38.74 -12.87 7.41
#